data_AF-A0A133N108-F1
#
_entry.id   AF-A0A133N108-F1
#
_cell.length_a   1.000
_cell.length_b   1.000
_cell.length_c   1.000
_cell.angle_alpha   90.00
_cell.angle_beta   90.00
_cell.angle_gamma   90.00
#
_symmetry.space_group_name_H-M   'P 1'
#
loop_
_entity.id
_entity.type
_entity.pdbx_description
1 polymer ?
#
loop_
_entity_poly.entity_id
_entity_poly.type
_entity_poly.pdbx_seq_one_letter_code
_entity_poly.pdbx_strand_id
1 'polypeptide(L)'
;MFLLEESYYTSNGKTTCSPHLFLFTEDGENIKLTSYEIPKGYSKSNFTYDNLEDINFVELNISEKFTPAIYKNIEGIWEGGSVSMFTPILKFTLFERFSEEKLEVSEIIEVNGKRTFGYDEPIIYKRINN
;
A
#
# COMPACT_ATOMS: atom_id res chain seq x y z
N MET A 1 4.60 7.23 11.40
CA MET A 1 3.13 7.12 11.53
C MET A 1 2.68 5.80 10.93
N PHE A 2 1.96 4.99 11.69
CA PHE A 2 1.37 3.75 11.14
C PHE A 2 0.06 4.06 10.42
N LEU A 3 -0.22 3.29 9.36
CA LEU A 3 -1.46 3.29 8.60
C LEU A 3 -1.94 1.85 8.48
N LEU A 4 -3.16 1.58 8.96
CA LEU A 4 -3.93 0.42 8.53
C LEU A 4 -4.71 0.84 7.28
N GLU A 5 -4.35 0.25 6.15
CA GLU A 5 -5.04 0.44 4.88
C GLU A 5 -5.96 -0.76 4.63
N GLU A 6 -7.19 -0.50 4.21
CA GLU A 6 -8.18 -1.53 3.92
C GLU A 6 -8.84 -1.28 2.57
N SER A 7 -8.52 -2.14 1.61
CA SER A 7 -9.13 -2.11 0.29
C SER A 7 -10.24 -3.13 0.17
N TYR A 8 -11.46 -2.66 -0.14
CA TYR A 8 -12.66 -3.48 -0.27
C TYR A 8 -13.10 -3.57 -1.73
N TYR A 9 -12.99 -4.77 -2.31
CA TYR A 9 -13.42 -5.05 -3.67
C TYR A 9 -14.72 -5.85 -3.65
N THR A 10 -15.76 -5.33 -4.29
CA THR A 10 -17.04 -6.03 -4.43
C THR A 10 -17.24 -6.43 -5.89
N SER A 11 -17.37 -7.74 -6.13
CA SER A 11 -17.66 -8.29 -7.45
C SER A 11 -18.64 -9.46 -7.31
N ASN A 12 -19.65 -9.50 -8.19
CA ASN A 12 -20.69 -10.54 -8.19
C ASN A 12 -21.35 -10.77 -6.81
N GLY A 13 -21.58 -9.69 -6.05
CA GLY A 13 -22.20 -9.75 -4.72
C GLY A 13 -21.28 -10.27 -3.60
N LYS A 14 -20.01 -10.55 -3.88
CA LYS A 14 -19.01 -10.93 -2.89
C LYS A 14 -18.03 -9.78 -2.67
N THR A 15 -17.83 -9.41 -1.41
CA THR A 15 -16.82 -8.43 -0.99
C THR A 15 -15.59 -9.13 -0.45
N THR A 16 -14.42 -8.70 -0.88
CA THR A 16 -13.12 -9.13 -0.35
C THR A 16 -12.36 -7.93 0.18
N CYS A 17 -11.88 -8.04 1.42
CA CYS A 17 -10.96 -7.08 2.01
C CYS A 17 -9.51 -7.52 1.73
N SER A 18 -8.65 -6.55 1.41
CA SER A 18 -7.20 -6.72 1.35
C SER A 18 -6.55 -5.70 2.27
N PRO A 19 -6.34 -6.04 3.55
CA PRO A 19 -5.77 -5.12 4.50
C PRO A 19 -4.24 -5.16 4.49
N HIS A 20 -3.62 -4.00 4.71
CA HIS A 20 -2.18 -3.84 4.84
C HIS A 20 -1.82 -2.95 6.02
N LEU A 21 -0.72 -3.29 6.69
CA LEU A 21 -0.11 -2.43 7.70
C LEU A 21 1.11 -1.75 7.10
N PHE A 22 1.12 -0.43 7.15
CA PHE A 22 2.24 0.37 6.68
C PHE A 22 2.78 1.30 7.75
N LEU A 23 4.05 1.67 7.61
CA LEU A 23 4.70 2.70 8.40
C LEU A 23 5.30 3.76 7.49
N PHE A 24 4.85 4.99 7.65
CA PHE A 24 5.53 6.17 7.14
C PHE A 24 6.62 6.63 8.11
N THR A 25 7.83 6.81 7.61
CA THR A 25 8.97 7.41 8.33
C THR A 25 9.62 8.50 7.49
N GLU A 26 10.24 9.48 8.13
CA GLU A 26 11.14 10.42 7.46
C GLU A 26 12.37 9.69 6.91
N ASP A 27 12.85 10.11 5.74
CA ASP A 27 14.07 9.64 5.08
C ASP A 27 14.79 10.84 4.44
N GLY A 28 15.43 11.63 5.30
CA GLY A 28 15.96 12.95 4.92
C GLY A 28 14.81 13.91 4.58
N GLU A 29 14.83 14.45 3.36
CA GLU A 29 13.76 15.32 2.83
C GLU A 29 12.58 14.52 2.23
N ASN A 30 12.72 13.19 2.17
CA ASN A 30 11.73 12.30 1.60
C ASN A 30 10.91 11.62 2.70
N ILE A 31 9.82 10.97 2.28
CA ILE A 31 9.03 10.07 3.12
C ILE A 31 9.19 8.65 2.60
N LYS A 32 9.37 7.70 3.52
CA LYS A 32 9.46 6.28 3.22
C LYS A 32 8.25 5.54 3.76
N LEU A 33 7.60 4.74 2.91
CA LEU A 33 6.54 3.80 3.27
C LEU A 33 7.12 2.39 3.34
N THR A 34 7.08 1.81 4.53
CA THR A 34 7.49 0.41 4.76
C THR A 34 6.26 -0.44 5.02
N SER A 35 6.17 -1.59 4.34
CA SER A 35 5.10 -2.56 4.57
C SER A 35 5.49 -3.54 5.67
N TYR A 36 4.52 -3.92 6.49
CA TYR A 36 4.64 -4.93 7.52
C TYR A 36 3.76 -6.14 7.17
N GLU A 37 4.19 -7.32 7.60
CA GLU A 37 3.35 -8.51 7.57
C GLU A 37 2.13 -8.32 8.49
N ILE A 38 1.04 -9.05 8.22
CA ILE A 38 -0.15 -9.03 9.08
C ILE A 38 0.28 -9.44 10.50
N PRO A 39 -0.07 -8.66 11.54
CA PRO A 39 0.35 -8.95 12.90
C PRO A 39 -0.14 -10.32 13.39
N LYS A 40 0.64 -10.93 14.28
CA LYS A 40 0.33 -12.24 14.85
C LYS A 40 -1.04 -12.21 15.53
N GLY A 41 -1.85 -13.25 15.29
CA GLY A 41 -3.23 -13.33 15.80
C GLY A 41 -4.29 -12.82 14.82
N TYR A 42 -3.87 -12.07 13.80
CA TYR A 42 -4.75 -11.65 12.70
C TYR A 42 -4.57 -12.50 11.45
N SER A 43 -5.55 -12.36 10.57
CA SER A 43 -5.67 -12.96 9.25
C SER A 43 -6.19 -11.90 8.28
N LYS A 44 -6.09 -12.15 6.97
CA LYS A 44 -6.62 -11.23 5.96
C LYS A 44 -8.10 -10.89 6.12
N SER A 45 -8.89 -11.77 6.73
CA SER A 45 -10.34 -11.59 6.88
C SER A 45 -10.77 -10.85 8.14
N ASN A 46 -9.90 -10.72 9.14
CA ASN A 46 -10.23 -10.06 10.42
C ASN A 46 -9.26 -8.93 10.79
N PHE A 47 -8.21 -8.68 9.99
CA PHE A 47 -7.33 -7.53 10.20
C PHE A 47 -8.00 -6.26 9.65
N THR A 48 -8.90 -5.69 10.44
CA THR A 48 -9.71 -4.51 10.09
C THR A 48 -9.73 -3.55 11.27
N TYR A 49 -9.99 -2.28 11.02
CA TYR A 49 -10.03 -1.23 12.04
C TYR A 49 -10.97 -1.59 13.20
N ASP A 50 -12.17 -2.08 12.89
CA ASP A 50 -13.17 -2.46 13.90
C ASP A 50 -12.72 -3.61 14.81
N ASN A 51 -11.82 -4.47 14.34
CA ASN A 51 -11.30 -5.61 15.08
C ASN A 51 -9.89 -5.35 15.64
N LEU A 52 -9.34 -4.15 15.42
CA LEU A 52 -7.96 -3.83 15.77
C LEU A 52 -7.85 -3.57 17.27
N GLU A 53 -7.18 -4.49 17.96
CA GLU A 53 -6.71 -4.34 19.33
C GLU A 53 -5.27 -3.81 19.37
N ASP A 54 -4.77 -3.54 20.58
CA ASP A 54 -3.39 -3.09 20.79
C ASP A 54 -2.37 -4.09 20.23
N ILE A 55 -1.46 -3.60 19.38
CA ILE A 55 -0.38 -4.41 18.81
C ILE A 55 0.94 -3.99 19.43
N ASN A 56 1.69 -4.97 19.94
CA ASN A 56 3.04 -4.75 20.42
C ASN A 56 3.98 -4.50 19.23
N PHE A 57 4.57 -3.31 19.18
CA PHE A 57 5.50 -2.91 18.12
C PHE A 57 6.68 -3.90 17.94
N VAL A 58 7.17 -4.50 19.02
CA VAL A 58 8.31 -5.44 18.97
C VAL A 58 7.95 -6.75 18.26
N GLU A 59 6.65 -7.06 18.15
CA GLU A 59 6.16 -8.27 17.47
C GLU A 59 5.88 -8.05 15.98
N LEU A 60 5.97 -6.80 15.51
CA LEU A 60 5.77 -6.47 14.10
C LEU A 60 6.97 -6.89 13.25
N ASN A 61 6.68 -7.47 12.08
CA ASN A 61 7.70 -7.92 11.14
C ASN A 61 7.57 -7.14 9.83
N ILE A 62 8.67 -6.56 9.36
CA ILE A 62 8.72 -5.90 8.05
C ILE A 62 8.50 -6.96 6.97
N SER A 63 7.66 -6.65 5.98
CA SER A 63 7.44 -7.53 4.83
C SER A 63 8.63 -7.46 3.88
N GLU A 64 9.33 -8.57 3.70
CA GLU A 64 10.46 -8.68 2.75
C GLU A 64 10.01 -8.70 1.29
N LYS A 65 8.72 -8.93 1.03
CA LYS A 65 8.15 -8.99 -0.34
C LYS A 65 8.02 -7.60 -0.96
N PHE A 66 7.94 -6.56 -0.13
CA PHE A 66 7.67 -5.20 -0.57
C PHE A 66 8.90 -4.32 -0.37
N THR A 67 9.47 -3.84 -1.47
CA THR A 67 10.48 -2.80 -1.44
C THR A 67 9.84 -1.52 -0.90
N PRO A 68 10.39 -0.88 0.15
CA PRO A 68 9.85 0.37 0.67
C PRO A 68 9.70 1.42 -0.42
N ALA A 69 8.56 2.11 -0.43
CA ALA A 69 8.30 3.19 -1.38
C ALA A 69 8.86 4.50 -0.85
N ILE A 70 9.43 5.32 -1.74
CA ILE A 70 10.01 6.62 -1.41
C ILE A 70 9.21 7.71 -2.12
N TYR A 71 8.75 8.69 -1.36
CA TYR A 71 7.98 9.84 -1.82
C TYR A 71 8.75 11.12 -1.62
N LYS A 72 8.71 11.96 -2.65
CA LYS A 72 9.32 13.29 -2.67
C LYS A 72 8.24 14.34 -2.71
N ASN A 73 8.46 15.46 -2.03
CA ASN A 73 7.58 16.60 -2.18
C ASN A 73 8.00 17.40 -3.42
N ILE A 74 7.07 17.61 -4.34
CA ILE A 74 7.23 18.44 -5.52
C ILE A 74 6.07 19.42 -5.52
N GLU A 75 6.36 20.68 -5.20
CA GLU A 75 5.40 21.78 -5.19
C GLU A 75 4.14 21.47 -4.37
N GLY A 76 4.30 20.85 -3.19
CA GLY A 76 3.20 20.51 -2.30
C GLY A 76 2.51 19.17 -2.60
N ILE A 77 2.88 18.49 -3.69
CA ILE A 77 2.41 17.15 -4.03
C ILE A 77 3.48 16.15 -3.57
N TRP A 78 3.09 15.13 -2.81
CA TRP A 78 3.98 14.01 -2.52
C TRP A 78 3.83 12.97 -3.61
N GLU A 79 4.90 12.64 -4.32
CA GLU A 79 4.86 11.61 -5.35
C GLU A 79 6.05 10.66 -5.28
N GLY A 80 5.81 9.41 -5.61
CA GLY A 80 6.78 8.35 -5.40
C GLY A 80 6.19 6.96 -5.44
N GLY A 81 6.98 5.95 -5.09
CA GLY A 81 6.55 4.58 -5.24
C GLY A 81 7.66 3.56 -5.05
N SER A 82 7.41 2.33 -5.46
CA SER A 82 8.37 1.24 -5.36
C SER A 82 8.26 0.24 -6.52
N VAL A 83 9.34 -0.52 -6.70
CA VAL A 83 9.35 -1.71 -7.54
C VAL A 83 9.73 -2.90 -6.67
N SER A 84 8.84 -3.89 -6.60
CA SER A 84 8.97 -5.08 -5.77
C SER A 84 8.97 -6.34 -6.63
N MET A 85 9.87 -7.28 -6.34
CA MET A 85 9.90 -8.59 -6.97
C MET A 85 9.32 -9.62 -6.01
N PHE A 86 8.05 -10.01 -6.22
CA PHE A 86 7.42 -11.04 -5.38
C PHE A 86 7.93 -12.45 -5.70
N THR A 87 8.35 -12.67 -6.95
CA THR A 87 9.13 -13.84 -7.39
C THR A 87 10.10 -13.38 -8.48
N PRO A 88 11.07 -14.19 -8.92
CA PRO A 88 11.97 -13.82 -10.02
C PRO A 88 11.27 -13.41 -11.33
N ILE A 89 10.01 -13.80 -11.51
CA ILE A 89 9.23 -13.51 -12.72
C ILE A 89 8.02 -12.60 -12.47
N LEU A 90 7.69 -12.31 -11.20
CA LEU A 90 6.52 -11.52 -10.82
C LEU A 90 6.98 -10.20 -10.22
N LYS A 91 6.86 -9.14 -11.02
CA LYS A 91 7.23 -7.77 -10.65
C LYS A 91 5.97 -6.96 -10.37
N PHE A 92 5.97 -6.23 -9.27
CA PHE A 92 4.96 -5.25 -8.91
C PHE A 92 5.58 -3.87 -8.90
N THR A 93 4.94 -2.91 -9.57
CA THR A 93 5.32 -1.50 -9.56
C THR A 93 4.18 -0.69 -8.97
N LEU A 94 4.48 0.08 -7.93
CA LEU A 94 3.58 1.05 -7.31
C LEU A 94 4.10 2.45 -7.61
N PHE A 95 3.21 3.34 -7.99
CA PHE A 95 3.47 4.77 -8.03
C PHE A 95 2.22 5.51 -7.54
N GLU A 96 2.41 6.47 -6.65
CA GLU A 96 1.33 7.22 -6.03
C GLU A 96 1.62 8.71 -5.99
N ARG A 97 0.56 9.50 -6.02
CA ARG A 97 0.60 10.95 -5.82
C ARG A 97 -0.44 11.35 -4.80
N PHE A 98 0.00 12.02 -3.74
CA PHE A 98 -0.83 12.53 -2.67
C PHE A 98 -0.92 14.05 -2.78
N SER A 99 -2.14 14.53 -2.88
CA SER A 99 -2.48 15.95 -2.81
C SER A 99 -3.52 16.17 -1.70
N GLU A 100 -3.82 17.43 -1.40
CA GLU A 100 -4.90 17.76 -0.46
C GLU A 100 -6.26 17.21 -0.92
N GLU A 101 -6.50 17.19 -2.23
CA GLU A 101 -7.81 16.85 -2.81
C GLU A 101 -8.01 15.35 -3.06
N LYS A 102 -6.93 14.63 -3.38
CA LYS A 102 -6.99 13.25 -3.87
C LYS A 102 -5.69 12.47 -3.68
N LEU A 103 -5.85 11.15 -3.70
CA LEU A 103 -4.80 10.17 -3.87
C LEU A 103 -4.92 9.53 -5.25
N GLU A 104 -3.84 9.56 -6.03
CA GLU A 104 -3.72 8.88 -7.32
C GLU A 104 -2.84 7.65 -7.14
N VAL A 105 -3.30 6.48 -7.58
CA VAL A 105 -2.58 5.20 -7.41
C VAL A 105 -2.45 4.50 -8.75
N SER A 106 -1.22 4.21 -9.14
CA SER A 106 -0.86 3.41 -10.31
C SER A 106 -0.17 2.13 -9.85
N GLU A 107 -0.82 1.00 -10.13
CA GLU A 107 -0.32 -0.33 -9.85
C GLU A 107 -0.14 -1.10 -11.15
N ILE A 108 1.03 -1.71 -11.33
CA ILE A 108 1.33 -2.54 -12.49
C ILE A 108 1.89 -3.87 -12.00
N ILE A 109 1.32 -4.97 -12.51
CA ILE A 109 1.86 -6.31 -12.32
C ILE A 109 2.37 -6.84 -13.65
N GLU A 110 3.65 -7.22 -13.66
CA GLU A 110 4.30 -7.85 -14.80
C GLU A 110 4.69 -9.29 -14.47
N VAL A 111 4.35 -10.22 -15.36
CA VAL A 111 4.78 -11.62 -15.31
C VAL A 111 5.70 -11.87 -16.49
N ASN A 112 6.94 -12.31 -16.24
CA ASN A 112 7.97 -12.48 -17.27
C ASN A 112 8.16 -11.21 -18.14
N GLY A 113 8.12 -10.03 -17.51
CA GLY A 113 8.27 -8.74 -18.20
C GLY A 113 7.06 -8.32 -19.06
N LYS A 114 5.95 -9.06 -19.04
CA LYS A 114 4.71 -8.69 -19.71
C LYS A 114 3.70 -8.17 -18.68
N ARG A 115 3.13 -6.99 -18.92
CA ARG A 115 2.03 -6.45 -18.10
C ARG A 115 0.82 -7.38 -18.15
N THR A 116 0.37 -7.81 -16.98
CA THR A 116 -0.78 -8.71 -16.77
C THR A 116 -1.91 -8.03 -16.00
N PHE A 117 -1.59 -6.98 -15.24
CA PHE A 117 -2.54 -6.14 -14.53
C PHE A 117 -2.04 -4.69 -14.47
N GLY A 118 -2.96 -3.78 -14.17
CA GLY A 118 -2.74 -2.34 -14.06
C GLY A 118 -3.54 -1.59 -15.09
N TYR A 119 -3.86 -0.34 -14.80
CA TYR A 119 -4.56 0.58 -15.69
C TYR A 119 -3.56 1.51 -16.37
N ASP A 120 -3.94 2.06 -17.54
CA ASP A 120 -3.11 3.04 -18.23
C ASP A 120 -3.14 4.39 -17.53
N GLU A 121 -4.26 4.68 -16.86
CA GLU A 121 -4.48 5.86 -16.03
C GLU A 121 -4.56 5.45 -14.55
N PRO A 122 -4.14 6.32 -13.61
CA PRO A 122 -4.21 6.03 -12.18
C PRO A 122 -5.65 5.89 -11.69
N ILE A 123 -5.85 5.05 -10.68
CA ILE A 123 -7.08 5.05 -9.88
C ILE A 123 -7.07 6.31 -9.02
N ILE A 124 -8.17 7.06 -9.03
CA ILE A 124 -8.31 8.31 -8.27
C ILE A 124 -9.21 8.07 -7.06
N TYR A 125 -8.63 8.17 -5.87
CA TYR A 125 -9.33 8.16 -4.59
C TYR A 125 -9.59 9.59 -4.13
N LYS A 126 -10.86 9.90 -3.84
CA LYS A 126 -11.28 11.17 -3.25
C LYS A 126 -11.64 10.94 -1.80
N ARG A 127 -11.21 11.86 -0.93
CA ARG A 127 -11.54 11.80 0.49
C ARG A 127 -13.05 12.02 0.67
N ILE A 128 -13.68 11.13 1.44
CA ILE A 128 -15.11 11.22 1.75
C ILE A 128 -15.38 11.72 3.18
N ASN A 129 -14.43 11.50 4.11
CA ASN A 129 -14.52 11.88 5.52
C ASN A 129 -13.14 12.35 6.03
N ASN A 130 -13.12 13.22 7.05
CA ASN A 130 -11.92 13.66 7.78
C ASN A 130 -11.86 13.05 9.18
#